data_AF-A0A7S2SN23-F1
#
_entry.id   AF-A0A7S2SN23-F1
#
_cell.length_a   1.000
_cell.length_b   1.000
_cell.length_c   1.000
_cell.angle_alpha   90.00
_cell.angle_beta   90.00
_cell.angle_gamma   90.00
#
_symmetry.space_group_name_H-M   'P 1'
#
loop_
_entity.id
_entity.type
_entity.pdbx_description
1 polymer ?
#
loop_
_entity_poly.entity_id
_entity_poly.type
_entity_poly.pdbx_seq_one_letter_code
_entity_poly.pdbx_strand_id
1 'polypeptide(L)'
;GTKGKTLTTSVHQVAADFENSVQAIKDVSYDVMDVDASYFDDDFYDFRIKSKELERRIASVLTQGFDDCPTITGRFKLLDSFDAILERPIIQDELENKHLSLLLTYGKDLNLVQQEFTQFK
;
A
#
# COMPACT_ATOMS: atom_id res chain seq x y z
N GLY A 1 11.62 6.90 -10.44
CA GLY A 1 11.28 5.69 -11.20
C GLY A 1 10.71 6.04 -12.55
N THR A 2 10.81 5.14 -13.52
CA THR A 2 10.24 5.30 -14.87
C THR A 2 8.74 5.06 -14.92
N LYS A 3 8.17 4.46 -13.86
CA LYS A 3 6.75 4.07 -13.79
C LYS A 3 5.84 5.04 -13.04
N GLY A 4 6.35 6.21 -12.64
CA GLY A 4 5.64 7.15 -11.76
C GLY A 4 4.23 7.50 -12.22
N LYS A 5 4.04 7.82 -13.51
CA LYS A 5 2.72 8.17 -14.07
C LYS A 5 1.71 7.02 -13.92
N THR A 6 2.11 5.79 -14.24
CA THR A 6 1.26 4.60 -14.14
C THR A 6 0.90 4.28 -12.69
N LEU A 7 1.85 4.42 -11.77
CA LEU A 7 1.61 4.21 -10.34
C LEU A 7 0.62 5.26 -9.81
N THR A 8 0.81 6.54 -10.13
CA THR A 8 -0.10 7.62 -9.73
C THR A 8 -1.51 7.40 -10.28
N THR A 9 -1.65 7.05 -11.56
CA THR A 9 -2.97 6.70 -12.13
C THR A 9 -3.60 5.51 -11.43
N SER A 10 -2.82 4.50 -11.06
CA SER A 10 -3.32 3.31 -10.35
C SER A 10 -3.85 3.68 -8.96
N VAL A 11 -3.15 4.55 -8.22
CA VAL A 11 -3.60 5.05 -6.91
C VAL A 11 -4.91 5.83 -7.05
N HIS A 12 -5.01 6.72 -8.04
CA HIS A 12 -6.25 7.46 -8.29
C HIS A 12 -7.42 6.54 -8.64
N GLN A 13 -7.17 5.49 -9.43
CA GLN A 13 -8.21 4.52 -9.75
C GLN A 13 -8.68 3.77 -8.50
N VAL A 14 -7.77 3.33 -7.64
CA VAL A 14 -8.16 2.66 -6.38
C VAL A 14 -8.97 3.58 -5.48
N ALA A 15 -8.62 4.87 -5.39
CA ALA A 15 -9.38 5.85 -4.63
C ALA A 15 -10.81 6.01 -5.18
N ALA A 16 -10.95 6.13 -6.51
CA ALA A 16 -12.27 6.22 -7.16
C ALA A 16 -13.10 4.94 -6.95
N ASP A 17 -12.49 3.77 -7.07
CA ASP A 17 -13.17 2.48 -6.86
C ASP A 17 -13.63 2.32 -5.39
N PHE A 18 -12.87 2.84 -4.43
CA PHE A 18 -13.25 2.87 -3.02
C PHE A 18 -14.43 3.82 -2.79
N GLU A 19 -14.39 5.04 -3.33
CA GLU A 19 -15.49 6.00 -3.25
C GLU A 19 -16.79 5.44 -3.83
N ASN A 20 -16.71 4.77 -4.99
CA ASN A 20 -17.85 4.09 -5.59
C ASN A 20 -18.42 2.99 -4.69
N SER A 21 -17.54 2.21 -4.04
CA SER A 21 -17.95 1.17 -3.10
C SER A 21 -18.64 1.74 -1.85
N VAL A 22 -18.15 2.88 -1.34
CA VAL A 22 -18.79 3.62 -0.24
C VAL A 22 -20.13 4.19 -0.67
N GLN A 23 -20.21 4.74 -1.88
CA GLN A 23 -21.44 5.32 -2.40
C GLN A 23 -22.54 4.25 -2.57
N ALA A 24 -22.18 3.05 -3.03
CA ALA A 24 -23.11 1.93 -3.14
C ALA A 24 -23.76 1.57 -1.79
N ILE A 25 -23.02 1.61 -0.68
CA ILE A 25 -23.59 1.42 0.67
C ILE A 25 -24.51 2.59 1.06
N LYS A 26 -24.15 3.82 0.72
CA LYS A 26 -24.94 5.01 1.08
C LYS A 26 -26.25 5.11 0.32
N ASP A 27 -26.31 4.57 -0.89
CA ASP A 27 -27.48 4.62 -1.78
C ASP A 27 -28.42 3.42 -1.63
N VAL A 28 -28.17 2.58 -0.62
CA VAL A 28 -29.05 1.47 -0.24
C VAL A 28 -30.48 1.99 0.03
N SER A 29 -31.47 1.31 -0.55
CA SER A 29 -32.88 1.73 -0.51
C SER A 29 -33.67 1.24 0.71
N TYR A 30 -33.06 0.41 1.56
CA TYR A 30 -33.67 -0.15 2.76
C TYR A 30 -33.13 0.51 4.05
N ASP A 31 -33.85 0.38 5.16
CA ASP A 31 -33.40 0.90 6.46
C ASP A 31 -32.26 0.02 7.00
N VAL A 32 -31.08 0.59 7.05
CA VAL A 32 -29.85 -0.05 7.53
C VAL A 32 -29.89 -0.38 9.03
N MET A 33 -30.83 0.20 9.77
CA MET A 33 -31.03 -0.04 11.21
C MET A 33 -32.07 -1.12 11.50
N ASP A 34 -32.69 -1.70 10.47
CA ASP A 34 -33.64 -2.81 10.63
C ASP A 34 -32.89 -4.12 10.86
N VAL A 35 -32.78 -4.52 12.13
CA VAL A 35 -32.11 -5.76 12.57
C VAL A 35 -32.83 -7.05 12.15
N ASP A 36 -34.08 -6.96 11.67
CA ASP A 36 -34.81 -8.11 11.13
C ASP A 36 -34.53 -8.33 9.62
N ALA A 37 -33.83 -7.40 8.96
CA ALA A 37 -33.50 -7.44 7.54
C ALA A 37 -32.03 -7.85 7.30
N SER A 38 -31.80 -9.07 6.79
CA SER A 38 -30.41 -9.58 6.57
C SER A 38 -29.70 -9.02 5.33
N TYR A 39 -30.33 -8.11 4.58
CA TYR A 39 -29.77 -7.59 3.33
C TYR A 39 -28.50 -6.75 3.56
N PHE A 40 -28.42 -6.07 4.70
CA PHE A 40 -27.24 -5.27 5.04
C PHE A 40 -26.00 -6.11 5.30
N ASP A 41 -26.15 -7.29 5.91
CA ASP A 41 -25.03 -8.17 6.20
C ASP A 41 -24.35 -8.62 4.90
N ASP A 42 -25.14 -8.94 3.88
CA ASP A 42 -24.64 -9.34 2.55
C ASP A 42 -23.95 -8.16 1.84
N ASP A 43 -24.58 -6.98 1.79
CA ASP A 43 -23.98 -5.79 1.16
C ASP A 43 -22.71 -5.32 1.88
N PHE A 44 -22.70 -5.39 3.21
CA PHE A 44 -21.53 -5.07 4.02
C PHE A 44 -20.41 -6.10 3.81
N TYR A 45 -20.74 -7.38 3.69
CA TYR A 45 -19.77 -8.43 3.38
C TYR A 45 -19.11 -8.20 2.01
N ASP A 46 -19.90 -7.89 0.98
CA ASP A 46 -19.39 -7.55 -0.36
C ASP A 46 -18.50 -6.31 -0.35
N PHE A 47 -18.89 -5.27 0.40
CA PHE A 47 -18.05 -4.10 0.60
C PHE A 47 -16.73 -4.44 1.28
N ARG A 48 -16.75 -5.31 2.31
CA ARG A 48 -15.52 -5.75 2.99
C ARG A 48 -14.62 -6.54 2.07
N ILE A 49 -15.16 -7.36 1.16
CA ILE A 49 -14.37 -8.05 0.12
C ILE A 49 -13.72 -7.03 -0.81
N LYS A 50 -14.51 -6.10 -1.38
CA LYS A 50 -14.00 -5.06 -2.28
C LYS A 50 -12.93 -4.21 -1.60
N SER A 51 -13.16 -3.76 -0.37
CA SER A 51 -12.19 -2.99 0.40
C SER A 51 -10.86 -3.73 0.58
N LYS A 52 -10.88 -5.04 0.86
CA LYS A 52 -9.66 -5.85 0.99
C LYS A 52 -8.92 -6.01 -0.35
N GLU A 53 -9.65 -6.14 -1.44
CA GLU A 53 -9.07 -6.23 -2.79
C GLU A 53 -8.37 -4.92 -3.18
N LEU A 54 -9.00 -3.77 -2.90
CA LEU A 54 -8.42 -2.45 -3.11
C LEU A 54 -7.15 -2.23 -2.26
N GLU A 55 -7.13 -2.69 -1.01
CA GLU A 55 -5.92 -2.66 -0.16
C GLU A 55 -4.77 -3.47 -0.77
N ARG A 56 -5.05 -4.70 -1.25
CA ARG A 56 -4.04 -5.52 -1.94
C ARG A 56 -3.53 -4.86 -3.21
N ARG A 57 -4.40 -4.19 -3.95
CA ARG A 57 -4.03 -3.47 -5.17
C ARG A 57 -3.10 -2.29 -4.86
N ILE A 58 -3.35 -1.53 -3.79
CA ILE A 58 -2.42 -0.50 -3.31
C ILE A 58 -1.10 -1.10 -2.86
N ALA A 59 -1.13 -2.21 -2.11
CA ALA A 59 0.09 -2.90 -1.70
C ALA A 59 0.97 -3.30 -2.90
N SER A 60 0.35 -3.83 -3.98
CA SER A 60 1.07 -4.13 -5.22
C SER A 60 1.69 -2.89 -5.87
N VAL A 61 0.97 -1.76 -5.89
CA VAL A 61 1.49 -0.48 -6.42
C VAL A 61 2.69 0.01 -5.59
N LEU A 62 2.62 -0.09 -4.26
CA LEU A 62 3.74 0.24 -3.37
C LEU A 62 4.96 -0.64 -3.65
N THR A 63 4.77 -1.95 -3.75
CA THR A 63 5.82 -2.92 -4.07
C THR A 63 6.49 -2.60 -5.41
N GLN A 64 5.71 -2.30 -6.44
CA GLN A 64 6.23 -1.90 -7.75
C GLN A 64 7.01 -0.57 -7.69
N GLY A 65 6.51 0.41 -6.95
CA GLY A 65 7.21 1.68 -6.74
C GLY A 65 8.51 1.51 -5.98
N PHE A 66 8.53 0.61 -4.99
CA PHE A 66 9.71 0.28 -4.20
C PHE A 66 10.80 -0.37 -5.05
N ASP A 67 10.41 -1.32 -5.91
CA ASP A 67 11.33 -2.02 -6.81
C ASP A 67 11.87 -1.12 -7.94
N ASP A 68 11.09 -0.13 -8.40
CA ASP A 68 11.49 0.85 -9.44
C ASP A 68 12.36 1.99 -8.90
N CYS A 69 12.54 2.10 -7.57
CA CYS A 69 13.44 3.07 -6.95
C CYS A 69 14.86 2.49 -6.81
N PRO A 70 15.87 3.04 -7.52
CA PRO A 70 17.23 2.53 -7.46
C PRO A 70 18.00 2.97 -6.21
N THR A 71 17.56 4.04 -5.54
CA THR A 71 18.23 4.60 -4.36
C THR A 71 17.46 4.28 -3.09
N ILE A 72 18.19 4.00 -2.00
CA ILE A 72 17.62 3.80 -0.66
C ILE A 72 16.79 5.02 -0.24
N THR A 73 17.31 6.23 -0.46
CA THR A 73 16.58 7.48 -0.15
C THR A 73 15.26 7.59 -0.92
N GLY A 74 15.22 7.14 -2.18
CA GLY A 74 13.99 7.14 -2.98
C GLY A 74 12.95 6.14 -2.46
N ARG A 75 13.41 4.99 -1.93
CA ARG A 75 12.53 3.98 -1.30
C ARG A 75 11.95 4.50 0.02
N PHE A 76 12.74 5.16 0.86
CA PHE A 76 12.24 5.78 2.10
C PHE A 76 11.22 6.87 1.83
N LYS A 77 11.48 7.79 0.89
CA LYS A 77 10.51 8.82 0.51
C LYS A 77 9.18 8.25 0.03
N LEU A 78 9.21 7.10 -0.66
CA LEU A 78 8.01 6.41 -1.07
C LEU A 78 7.24 5.92 0.16
N LEU A 79 7.90 5.23 1.09
CA LEU A 79 7.27 4.75 2.32
C LEU A 79 6.67 5.92 3.13
N ASP A 80 7.40 7.00 3.31
CA ASP A 80 6.94 8.20 4.02
C ASP A 80 5.67 8.80 3.38
N SER A 81 5.56 8.75 2.05
CA SER A 81 4.39 9.28 1.32
C SER A 81 3.12 8.47 1.57
N PHE A 82 3.25 7.25 2.09
CA PHE A 82 2.16 6.31 2.33
C PHE A 82 2.07 5.90 3.80
N ASP A 83 2.71 6.61 4.72
CA ASP A 83 2.82 6.27 6.15
C ASP A 83 1.47 5.91 6.79
N ALA A 84 0.43 6.72 6.53
CA ALA A 84 -0.92 6.49 7.06
C ALA A 84 -1.59 5.17 6.61
N ILE A 85 -1.14 4.56 5.51
CA ILE A 85 -1.65 3.27 5.04
C ILE A 85 -0.71 2.10 5.36
N LEU A 86 0.54 2.38 5.73
CA LEU A 86 1.52 1.35 6.10
C LEU A 86 1.15 0.62 7.40
N GLU A 87 0.29 1.19 8.24
CA GLU A 87 -0.20 0.53 9.46
C GLU A 87 -1.27 -0.54 9.18
N ARG A 88 -1.78 -0.64 7.95
CA ARG A 88 -2.83 -1.61 7.61
C ARG A 88 -2.25 -3.02 7.50
N PRO A 89 -2.86 -4.04 8.16
CA PRO A 89 -2.29 -5.38 8.21
C PRO A 89 -1.99 -6.02 6.85
N ILE A 90 -2.89 -5.86 5.88
CA ILE A 90 -2.70 -6.41 4.53
C ILE A 90 -1.51 -5.77 3.81
N ILE A 91 -1.26 -4.49 4.06
CA ILE A 91 -0.15 -3.76 3.46
C ILE A 91 1.16 -4.11 4.17
N GLN A 92 1.15 -4.28 5.49
CA GLN A 92 2.31 -4.72 6.26
C GLN A 92 2.79 -6.10 5.83
N ASP A 93 1.88 -7.06 5.69
CA ASP A 93 2.19 -8.44 5.30
C ASP A 93 2.91 -8.49 3.93
N GLU A 94 2.46 -7.65 2.99
CA GLU A 94 3.07 -7.56 1.66
C GLU A 94 4.46 -6.86 1.69
N LEU A 95 4.65 -5.90 2.59
CA LEU A 95 5.87 -5.10 2.69
C LEU A 95 6.94 -5.69 3.60
N GLU A 96 6.63 -6.66 4.46
CA GLU A 96 7.57 -7.25 5.43
C GLU A 96 8.87 -7.72 4.74
N ASN A 97 8.73 -8.47 3.65
CA ASN A 97 9.87 -8.95 2.86
C ASN A 97 10.68 -7.80 2.24
N LYS A 98 10.03 -6.69 1.88
CA LYS A 98 10.68 -5.50 1.31
C LYS A 98 11.40 -4.68 2.37
N HIS A 99 10.86 -4.57 3.58
CA HIS A 99 11.54 -3.96 4.71
C HIS A 99 12.83 -4.71 5.07
N LEU A 100 12.78 -6.04 5.12
CA LEU A 100 13.97 -6.87 5.32
C LEU A 100 15.00 -6.65 4.20
N SER A 101 14.56 -6.62 2.94
CA SER A 101 15.44 -6.33 1.81
C SER A 101 16.09 -4.94 1.92
N LEU A 102 15.33 -3.92 2.35
CA LEU A 102 15.84 -2.56 2.57
C LEU A 102 16.96 -2.54 3.62
N LEU A 103 16.74 -3.20 4.75
CA LEU A 103 17.70 -3.28 5.85
C LEU A 103 18.99 -3.98 5.42
N LEU A 104 18.87 -5.07 4.66
CA LEU A 104 20.02 -5.80 4.13
C LEU A 104 20.83 -4.96 3.14
N THR A 105 20.17 -4.23 2.22
CA THR A 105 20.87 -3.33 1.29
C THR A 105 21.54 -2.19 2.04
N TYR A 106 20.86 -1.58 3.02
CA TYR A 106 21.44 -0.52 3.83
C TYR A 106 22.66 -0.99 4.63
N GLY A 107 22.60 -2.20 5.22
CA GLY A 107 23.75 -2.79 5.90
C GLY A 107 24.95 -3.05 4.98
N LYS A 108 24.72 -3.42 3.72
CA LYS A 108 25.79 -3.56 2.72
C LYS A 108 26.42 -2.22 2.37
N ASP A 109 25.61 -1.19 2.16
CA ASP A 109 26.07 0.16 1.84
C ASP A 109 26.91 0.73 2.99
N LEU A 110 26.50 0.52 4.24
CA LEU A 110 27.30 0.92 5.43
C LEU A 110 28.65 0.21 5.48
N ASN A 111 28.70 -1.10 5.22
CA ASN A 111 29.96 -1.84 5.19
C ASN A 111 30.90 -1.35 4.09
N LEU A 112 30.36 -1.00 2.91
CA LEU A 112 31.14 -0.42 1.81
C LEU A 112 31.78 0.92 2.23
N VAL A 113 30.98 1.83 2.78
CA VAL A 113 31.47 3.13 3.26
C VAL A 113 32.54 2.96 4.34
N GLN A 114 32.37 1.97 5.25
CA GLN A 114 33.38 1.66 6.26
C GLN A 114 34.69 1.16 5.64
N GLN A 115 34.62 0.27 4.65
CA GLN A 115 35.80 -0.26 3.95
C GLN A 115 36.55 0.85 3.22
N GLU A 116 35.85 1.69 2.46
CA GLU A 116 36.45 2.83 1.77
C GLU A 116 37.12 3.77 2.77
N PHE A 117 36.42 4.15 3.85
CA PHE A 117 36.99 5.01 4.88
C PHE A 117 38.25 4.43 5.54
N THR A 118 38.28 3.11 5.76
CA THR A 118 39.44 2.43 6.38
C THR A 118 40.59 2.25 5.38
N GLN A 119 40.30 2.15 4.08
CA GLN A 119 41.31 1.99 3.03
C GLN A 119 42.01 3.31 2.65
N PHE A 120 41.32 4.45 2.82
CA PHE A 120 41.88 5.79 2.60
C PHE A 120 42.46 6.44 3.87
N LYS A 121 42.61 5.67 4.95
CA LYS A 121 43.22 6.10 6.22
C LYS A 121 44.60 5.49 6.39
#